data_AF-A0A3R7F199-F1
#
_entry.id   AF-A0A3R7F199-F1
#
_cell.length_a   1.000
_cell.length_b   1.000
_cell.length_c   1.000
_cell.angle_alpha   90.00
_cell.angle_beta   90.00
_cell.angle_gamma   90.00
#
_symmetry.space_group_name_H-M   'P 1'
#
loop_
_entity.id
_entity.type
_entity.pdbx_description
1 polymer ?
#
loop_
_entity_poly.entity_id
_entity_poly.type
_entity_poly.pdbx_seq_one_letter_code
_entity_poly.pdbx_strand_id
1 'polypeptide(L)'
;MRVRLRCAAAVTIMRHRVQAAQTSAVVATLALRQQSAGYVQEESIPLRYRLKRALAILNTSPRLHEMLQAVHTLEMCTRLSTECCVECVAHRVPRLLYKAIRKCNRSRPHLELLHQLLQVCLHLSCSRGGDTAKNTSSSAVVMDGGQDVEGVGMSLELWIDLLQMHRDSTVLFTLSARLCKRTLATLNANEWSLGEAPRRLRLLHALMSKKAKTKSTVDRVAPPPTTKQAKEHLHPQKAASMLQTLVDMCE
;
A
#
# COMPACT_ATOMS: atom_id res chain seq x y z
N MET A 1 37.57 -48.74 -31.09
CA MET A 1 36.12 -48.55 -31.38
C MET A 1 35.31 -47.79 -30.30
N ARG A 2 35.91 -47.03 -29.35
CA ARG A 2 35.14 -46.37 -28.25
C ARG A 2 34.86 -44.86 -28.40
N VAL A 3 35.46 -44.17 -29.38
CA VAL A 3 35.36 -42.69 -29.49
C VAL A 3 34.08 -42.23 -30.22
N ARG A 4 33.60 -42.99 -31.22
CA ARG A 4 32.42 -42.60 -32.01
C ARG A 4 31.08 -42.66 -31.25
N LEU A 5 30.98 -43.48 -30.20
CA LEU A 5 29.76 -43.59 -29.38
C LEU A 5 29.53 -42.40 -28.43
N ARG A 6 30.59 -41.69 -28.01
CA ARG A 6 30.47 -40.54 -27.10
C ARG A 6 29.93 -39.29 -27.79
N CYS A 7 30.26 -39.08 -29.06
CA CYS A 7 29.75 -37.94 -29.83
C CYS A 7 28.24 -38.05 -30.11
N ALA A 8 27.73 -39.26 -30.37
CA ALA A 8 26.30 -39.46 -30.63
C ALA A 8 25.44 -39.12 -29.40
N ALA A 9 25.85 -39.55 -28.20
CA ALA A 9 25.14 -39.22 -26.96
C ALA A 9 25.17 -37.71 -26.66
N ALA A 10 26.30 -37.04 -26.88
CA ALA A 10 26.43 -35.59 -26.68
C ALA A 10 25.51 -34.79 -27.62
N VAL A 11 25.39 -35.21 -28.89
CA VAL A 11 24.50 -34.58 -29.88
C VAL A 11 23.03 -34.75 -29.49
N THR A 12 22.63 -35.91 -28.96
CA THR A 12 21.25 -36.14 -28.49
C THR A 12 20.91 -35.27 -27.27
N ILE A 13 21.83 -35.15 -26.31
CA ILE A 13 21.66 -34.27 -25.14
C ILE A 13 21.53 -32.80 -25.57
N MET A 14 22.35 -32.34 -26.52
CA MET A 14 22.28 -30.99 -27.07
C MET A 14 20.93 -30.73 -27.75
N ARG A 15 20.42 -31.68 -28.55
CA ARG A 15 19.09 -31.58 -29.17
C ARG A 15 17.96 -31.46 -28.15
N HIS A 16 17.96 -32.28 -27.10
CA HIS A 16 16.94 -32.19 -26.05
C HIS A 16 16.97 -30.85 -25.32
N ARG A 17 18.15 -30.29 -25.07
CA ARG A 17 18.29 -28.96 -24.44
C ARG A 17 17.79 -27.83 -25.35
N VAL A 18 18.08 -27.91 -26.65
CA VAL A 18 17.57 -26.94 -27.64
C VAL A 18 16.04 -27.03 -27.76
N GLN A 19 15.47 -28.25 -27.79
CA GLN A 19 14.03 -28.43 -27.81
C GLN A 19 13.36 -27.90 -26.52
N ALA A 20 13.95 -28.15 -25.35
CA ALA A 20 13.45 -27.60 -24.08
C ALA A 20 13.55 -26.06 -24.02
N ALA A 21 14.57 -25.46 -24.63
CA ALA A 21 14.70 -24.01 -24.75
C ALA A 21 13.69 -23.41 -25.75
N GLN A 22 13.38 -24.13 -26.84
CA GLN A 22 12.37 -23.73 -27.80
C GLN A 22 10.96 -23.81 -27.20
N THR A 23 10.63 -24.87 -26.45
CA THR A 23 9.34 -24.97 -25.77
C THR A 23 9.18 -23.91 -24.70
N SER A 24 10.23 -23.58 -23.94
CA SER A 24 10.17 -22.52 -22.94
C SER A 24 10.01 -21.13 -23.56
N ALA A 25 10.65 -20.85 -24.70
CA ALA A 25 10.44 -19.61 -25.45
C ALA A 25 9.02 -19.49 -26.03
N VAL A 26 8.44 -20.59 -26.52
CA VAL A 26 7.05 -20.64 -26.98
C VAL A 26 6.07 -20.41 -25.83
N VAL A 27 6.32 -21.02 -24.67
CA VAL A 27 5.51 -20.80 -23.46
C VAL A 27 5.62 -19.35 -22.97
N ALA A 28 6.82 -18.77 -22.96
CA ALA A 28 7.04 -17.38 -22.57
C ALA A 28 6.35 -16.40 -23.52
N THR A 29 6.42 -16.64 -24.83
CA THR A 29 5.74 -15.80 -25.84
C THR A 29 4.22 -15.94 -25.78
N LEU A 30 3.69 -17.14 -25.50
CA LEU A 30 2.26 -17.34 -25.25
C LEU A 30 1.79 -16.64 -23.97
N ALA A 31 2.57 -16.70 -22.88
CA ALA A 31 2.26 -15.99 -21.64
C ALA A 31 2.28 -14.46 -21.84
N LEU A 32 3.25 -13.94 -22.60
CA LEU A 32 3.31 -12.52 -22.98
C LEU A 32 2.11 -12.12 -23.85
N ARG A 33 1.70 -12.98 -24.80
CA ARG A 33 0.50 -12.74 -25.63
C ARG A 33 -0.79 -12.78 -24.82
N GLN A 34 -0.92 -13.67 -23.85
CA GLN A 34 -2.06 -13.72 -22.94
C GLN A 34 -2.12 -12.50 -22.03
N GLN A 35 -0.97 -12.04 -21.52
CA GLN A 35 -0.87 -10.78 -20.77
C GLN A 35 -1.23 -9.58 -21.64
N SER A 36 -0.74 -9.50 -22.88
CA SER A 36 -1.09 -8.41 -23.80
C SER A 36 -2.54 -8.45 -24.24
N ALA A 37 -3.14 -9.63 -24.44
CA ALA A 37 -4.54 -9.77 -24.78
C ALA A 37 -5.47 -9.37 -23.62
N GLY A 38 -5.08 -9.67 -22.37
CA GLY A 38 -5.76 -9.14 -21.19
C GLY A 38 -5.69 -7.61 -21.10
N TYR A 39 -4.53 -7.03 -21.44
CA TYR A 39 -4.32 -5.59 -21.43
C TYR A 39 -5.13 -4.84 -22.50
N VAL A 40 -5.21 -5.39 -23.72
CA VAL A 40 -5.96 -4.79 -24.85
C VAL A 40 -7.48 -4.86 -24.63
N GLN A 41 -8.00 -5.87 -23.93
CA GLN A 41 -9.43 -5.93 -23.58
C GLN A 41 -9.81 -5.03 -22.41
N GLU A 42 -8.85 -4.62 -21.56
CA GLU A 42 -9.16 -3.74 -20.44
C GLU A 42 -9.54 -2.33 -20.91
N GLU A 43 -8.93 -1.81 -21.98
CA GLU A 43 -9.12 -0.43 -22.46
C GLU A 43 -10.58 -0.06 -22.80
N SER A 44 -11.42 -1.01 -23.23
CA SER A 44 -12.84 -0.77 -23.55
C SER A 44 -13.79 -0.90 -22.35
N ILE A 45 -13.29 -1.38 -21.20
CA ILE A 45 -14.10 -1.56 -20.00
C ILE A 45 -14.17 -0.24 -19.23
N PRO A 46 -15.37 0.29 -18.93
CA PRO A 46 -15.54 1.50 -18.12
C PRO A 46 -14.82 1.38 -16.77
N LEU A 47 -14.16 2.46 -16.34
CA LEU A 47 -13.39 2.51 -15.09
C LEU A 47 -14.19 1.99 -13.88
N ARG A 48 -15.48 2.34 -13.83
CA ARG A 48 -16.43 1.88 -12.81
C ARG A 48 -16.60 0.36 -12.75
N TYR A 49 -16.57 -0.34 -13.89
CA TYR A 49 -16.67 -1.79 -13.91
C TYR A 49 -15.36 -2.44 -13.42
N ARG A 50 -14.20 -1.88 -13.81
CA ARG A 50 -12.90 -2.31 -13.28
C ARG A 50 -12.84 -2.16 -11.77
N LEU A 51 -13.35 -1.05 -11.24
CA LEU A 51 -13.49 -0.79 -9.81
C LEU A 51 -14.34 -1.86 -9.11
N LYS A 52 -15.56 -2.10 -9.60
CA LYS A 52 -16.47 -3.10 -9.00
C LYS A 52 -15.88 -4.51 -9.01
N ARG A 53 -15.24 -4.90 -10.12
CA ARG A 53 -14.54 -6.20 -10.23
C ARG A 53 -13.39 -6.30 -9.24
N ALA A 54 -12.55 -5.27 -9.13
CA ALA A 54 -11.45 -5.23 -8.18
C ALA A 54 -11.95 -5.36 -6.73
N LEU A 55 -13.01 -4.65 -6.36
CA LEU A 55 -13.62 -4.75 -5.03
C LEU A 55 -14.19 -6.15 -4.75
N ALA A 56 -14.84 -6.77 -5.74
CA ALA A 56 -15.36 -8.12 -5.61
C ALA A 56 -14.23 -9.15 -5.38
N ILE A 57 -13.12 -9.03 -6.12
CA ILE A 57 -11.95 -9.91 -5.96
C ILE A 57 -11.30 -9.69 -4.59
N LEU A 58 -11.12 -8.43 -4.15
CA LEU A 58 -10.52 -8.13 -2.85
C LEU A 58 -11.35 -8.68 -1.67
N ASN A 59 -12.68 -8.75 -1.82
CA ASN A 59 -13.56 -9.29 -0.78
C ASN A 59 -13.61 -10.83 -0.76
N THR A 60 -13.49 -11.47 -1.92
CA THR A 60 -13.76 -12.92 -2.07
C THR A 60 -12.49 -13.77 -2.21
N SER A 61 -11.43 -13.24 -2.82
CA SER A 61 -10.26 -14.05 -3.17
C SER A 61 -9.38 -14.32 -1.93
N PRO A 62 -9.01 -15.59 -1.67
CA PRO A 62 -7.98 -15.94 -0.69
C PRO A 62 -6.56 -15.86 -1.26
N ARG A 63 -6.41 -15.64 -2.57
CA ARG A 63 -5.13 -15.74 -3.28
C ARG A 63 -4.43 -14.38 -3.33
N LEU A 64 -3.24 -14.30 -2.73
CA LEU A 64 -2.47 -13.06 -2.62
C LEU A 64 -2.19 -12.39 -3.98
N HIS A 65 -1.90 -13.17 -5.02
CA HIS A 65 -1.65 -12.64 -6.36
C HIS A 65 -2.88 -11.93 -6.96
N GLU A 66 -4.05 -12.54 -6.82
CA GLU A 66 -5.32 -11.95 -7.29
C GLU A 66 -5.67 -10.70 -6.47
N MET A 67 -5.41 -10.72 -5.16
CA MET A 67 -5.56 -9.54 -4.30
C MET A 67 -4.62 -8.41 -4.72
N LEU A 68 -3.35 -8.70 -5.01
CA LEU A 68 -2.38 -7.69 -5.47
C LEU A 68 -2.83 -7.02 -6.77
N GLN A 69 -3.26 -7.81 -7.76
CA GLN A 69 -3.79 -7.28 -9.01
C GLN A 69 -5.04 -6.44 -8.78
N ALA A 70 -5.98 -6.93 -7.96
CA ALA A 70 -7.20 -6.20 -7.64
C ALA A 70 -6.91 -4.86 -6.95
N VAL A 71 -6.02 -4.83 -5.96
CA VAL A 71 -5.65 -3.59 -5.27
C VAL A 71 -4.90 -2.64 -6.19
N HIS A 72 -4.05 -3.15 -7.09
CA HIS A 72 -3.39 -2.30 -8.08
C HIS A 72 -4.41 -1.62 -9.01
N THR A 73 -5.39 -2.37 -9.52
CA THR A 73 -6.49 -1.79 -10.31
C THR A 73 -7.31 -0.77 -9.50
N LEU A 74 -7.56 -1.06 -8.23
CA LEU A 74 -8.26 -0.15 -7.31
C LEU A 74 -7.46 1.14 -7.05
N GLU A 75 -6.14 1.05 -6.86
CA GLU A 75 -5.22 2.18 -6.72
C GLU A 75 -5.27 3.06 -7.96
N MET A 76 -5.17 2.46 -9.15
CA MET A 76 -5.24 3.18 -10.42
C MET A 76 -6.59 3.90 -10.59
N CYS A 77 -7.71 3.22 -10.30
CA CYS A 77 -9.05 3.82 -10.42
C CYS A 77 -9.23 5.01 -9.46
N THR A 78 -8.81 4.86 -8.21
CA THR A 78 -8.93 5.90 -7.18
C THR A 78 -7.94 7.05 -7.38
N ARG A 79 -6.81 6.81 -8.04
CA ARG A 79 -5.85 7.86 -8.41
C ARG A 79 -6.33 8.71 -9.59
N LEU A 80 -7.02 8.10 -10.56
CA LEU A 80 -7.40 8.75 -11.81
C LEU A 80 -8.80 9.40 -11.79
N SER A 81 -9.72 8.94 -10.93
CA SER A 81 -11.10 9.43 -10.88
C SER A 81 -11.57 9.73 -9.45
N THR A 82 -12.03 10.97 -9.26
CA THR A 82 -12.67 11.42 -8.01
C THR A 82 -14.05 10.80 -7.83
N GLU A 83 -14.81 10.57 -8.91
CA GLU A 83 -16.09 9.89 -8.86
C GLU A 83 -15.97 8.45 -8.32
N CYS A 84 -14.93 7.72 -8.74
CA CYS A 84 -14.61 6.41 -8.18
C CYS A 84 -14.30 6.48 -6.68
N CYS A 85 -13.66 7.55 -6.21
CA CYS A 85 -13.41 7.76 -4.78
C CYS A 85 -14.71 7.98 -4.00
N VAL A 86 -15.62 8.82 -4.52
CA VAL A 86 -16.93 9.08 -3.91
C VAL A 86 -17.76 7.79 -3.83
N GLU A 87 -17.80 7.02 -4.92
CA GLU A 87 -18.49 5.72 -4.95
C GLU A 87 -17.89 4.72 -3.93
N CYS A 88 -16.56 4.68 -3.80
CA CYS A 88 -15.90 3.84 -2.79
C CYS A 88 -16.29 4.23 -1.35
N VAL A 89 -16.35 5.52 -1.04
CA VAL A 89 -16.74 6.00 0.29
C VAL A 89 -18.21 5.67 0.55
N ALA A 90 -19.10 5.89 -0.43
CA ALA A 90 -20.52 5.55 -0.32
C ALA A 90 -20.75 4.05 -0.03
N HIS A 91 -19.94 3.17 -0.62
CA HIS A 91 -20.04 1.72 -0.40
C HIS A 91 -19.23 1.20 0.80
N ARG A 92 -18.79 2.07 1.72
CA ARG A 92 -18.00 1.69 2.92
C ARG A 92 -16.74 0.87 2.60
N VAL A 93 -16.14 1.06 1.42
CA VAL A 93 -14.88 0.42 1.00
C VAL A 93 -13.74 0.64 2.00
N PRO A 94 -13.58 1.81 2.67
CA PRO A 94 -12.55 1.99 3.68
C PRO A 94 -12.54 0.90 4.78
N ARG A 95 -13.72 0.47 5.26
CA ARG A 95 -13.82 -0.62 6.25
C ARG A 95 -13.30 -1.95 5.71
N LEU A 96 -13.53 -2.23 4.43
CA LEU A 96 -13.00 -3.41 3.75
C LEU A 96 -11.47 -3.35 3.61
N LEU A 97 -10.93 -2.17 3.27
CA LEU A 97 -9.48 -1.96 3.21
C LEU A 97 -8.83 -2.15 4.58
N TYR A 98 -9.42 -1.63 5.66
CA TYR A 98 -8.89 -1.81 7.02
C TYR A 98 -8.84 -3.28 7.43
N LYS A 99 -9.87 -4.06 7.08
CA LYS A 99 -9.88 -5.52 7.29
C LYS A 99 -8.76 -6.22 6.51
N ALA A 100 -8.51 -5.82 5.26
CA ALA A 100 -7.43 -6.38 4.45
C ALA A 100 -6.05 -6.02 5.02
N ILE A 101 -5.85 -4.78 5.45
CA ILE A 101 -4.60 -4.29 6.07
C ILE A 101 -4.28 -5.11 7.32
N ARG A 102 -5.26 -5.34 8.21
CA ARG A 102 -5.08 -6.14 9.44
C ARG A 102 -4.65 -7.59 9.18
N LYS A 103 -4.93 -8.13 8.00
CA LYS A 103 -4.52 -9.49 7.60
C LYS A 103 -3.13 -9.54 6.96
N CYS A 104 -2.52 -8.40 6.65
CA CYS A 104 -1.20 -8.38 6.03
C CYS A 104 -0.11 -8.79 7.03
N ASN A 105 0.80 -9.65 6.61
CA ASN A 105 1.95 -10.08 7.40
C ASN A 105 3.23 -9.34 6.97
N ARG A 106 4.37 -9.68 7.60
CA ARG A 106 5.67 -9.04 7.34
C ARG A 106 6.44 -9.58 6.13
N SER A 107 5.89 -10.55 5.40
CA SER A 107 6.54 -11.07 4.19
C SER A 107 6.50 -10.04 3.05
N ARG A 108 7.50 -10.06 2.16
CA ARG A 108 7.61 -9.10 1.06
C ARG A 108 6.33 -8.89 0.23
N PRO A 109 5.64 -9.93 -0.26
CA PRO A 109 4.45 -9.72 -1.09
C PRO A 109 3.27 -9.10 -0.31
N HIS A 110 3.21 -9.34 1.01
CA HIS A 110 2.23 -8.66 1.86
C HIS A 110 2.61 -7.20 2.17
N LEU A 111 3.90 -6.85 2.24
CA LEU A 111 4.32 -5.46 2.38
C LEU A 111 4.02 -4.65 1.11
N GLU A 112 4.14 -5.26 -0.06
CA GLU A 112 3.74 -4.66 -1.33
C GLU A 112 2.22 -4.46 -1.40
N LEU A 113 1.43 -5.47 -1.01
CA LEU A 113 -0.02 -5.33 -0.90
C LEU A 113 -0.39 -4.21 0.09
N LEU A 114 0.25 -4.19 1.25
CA LEU A 114 0.04 -3.17 2.28
C LEU A 114 0.33 -1.77 1.74
N HIS A 115 1.43 -1.58 1.02
CA HIS A 115 1.75 -0.31 0.37
C HIS A 115 0.60 0.16 -0.53
N GLN A 116 0.14 -0.71 -1.43
CA GLN A 116 -0.93 -0.38 -2.39
C GLN A 116 -2.25 -0.06 -1.66
N LEU A 117 -2.60 -0.83 -0.62
CA LEU A 117 -3.78 -0.57 0.21
C LEU A 117 -3.71 0.80 0.90
N LEU A 118 -2.53 1.19 1.41
CA LEU A 118 -2.34 2.49 2.05
C LEU A 118 -2.44 3.64 1.04
N GLN A 119 -1.98 3.45 -0.20
CA GLN A 119 -2.16 4.44 -1.28
C GLN A 119 -3.63 4.65 -1.60
N VAL A 120 -4.41 3.56 -1.74
CA VAL A 120 -5.87 3.67 -1.93
C VAL A 120 -6.51 4.45 -0.78
N CYS A 121 -6.20 4.10 0.48
CA CYS A 121 -6.73 4.80 1.65
C CYS A 121 -6.39 6.30 1.61
N LEU A 122 -5.21 6.65 1.11
CA LEU A 122 -4.76 8.03 0.99
C LEU A 122 -5.55 8.79 -0.08
N HIS A 123 -5.82 8.18 -1.24
CA HIS A 123 -6.65 8.79 -2.28
C HIS A 123 -8.08 9.03 -1.78
N LEU A 124 -8.67 8.04 -1.12
CA LEU A 124 -10.02 8.15 -0.53
C LEU A 124 -10.08 9.25 0.54
N SER A 125 -9.00 9.44 1.30
CA SER A 125 -8.91 10.52 2.30
C SER A 125 -8.74 11.92 1.70
N CYS A 126 -8.22 12.04 0.46
CA CYS A 126 -8.13 13.33 -0.25
C CYS A 126 -9.48 13.77 -0.79
N SER A 127 -10.27 12.84 -1.31
CA SER A 127 -11.53 13.13 -2.03
C SER A 127 -12.61 13.76 -1.16
N ARG A 128 -12.45 13.76 0.17
CA ARG A 128 -13.40 14.40 1.09
C ARG A 128 -13.16 15.91 1.26
N GLY A 129 -12.01 16.42 0.79
CA GLY A 129 -11.60 17.82 0.98
C GLY A 129 -11.58 18.68 -0.29
N GLY A 130 -12.04 18.16 -1.43
CA GLY A 130 -12.08 18.89 -2.70
C GLY A 130 -13.48 18.93 -3.30
N ASP A 131 -13.99 20.14 -3.51
CA ASP A 131 -14.99 20.48 -4.53
C ASP A 131 -16.47 20.09 -4.32
N THR A 132 -17.00 20.18 -3.11
CA THR A 132 -18.45 20.43 -2.89
C THR A 132 -18.77 21.92 -2.68
N ALA A 133 -17.89 22.83 -3.10
CA ALA A 133 -18.09 24.27 -2.89
C ALA A 133 -18.55 25.05 -4.13
N LYS A 134 -18.37 24.57 -5.36
CA LYS A 134 -18.75 25.36 -6.56
C LYS A 134 -19.18 24.47 -7.72
N ASN A 135 -20.48 24.51 -8.01
CA ASN A 135 -21.08 24.14 -9.29
C ASN A 135 -21.26 22.64 -9.54
N THR A 136 -22.41 22.08 -9.17
CA THR A 136 -23.35 21.42 -10.09
C THR A 136 -24.51 20.85 -9.27
N SER A 137 -25.66 21.49 -9.42
CA SER A 137 -26.97 21.04 -8.97
C SER A 137 -27.44 19.83 -9.79
N SER A 138 -26.95 18.63 -9.47
CA SER A 138 -27.63 17.38 -9.83
C SER A 138 -26.99 16.19 -9.11
N SER A 139 -27.83 15.49 -8.33
CA SER A 139 -27.53 14.24 -7.65
C SER A 139 -26.66 14.35 -6.40
N ALA A 140 -27.27 14.94 -5.36
CA ALA A 140 -26.94 14.64 -3.99
C ALA A 140 -27.08 13.12 -3.77
N VAL A 141 -25.96 12.39 -3.78
CA VAL A 141 -25.90 11.09 -3.09
C VAL A 141 -25.81 11.41 -1.61
N VAL A 142 -26.96 11.78 -1.05
CA VAL A 142 -27.23 11.72 0.38
C VAL A 142 -27.20 10.25 0.75
N MET A 143 -26.03 9.75 1.14
CA MET A 143 -25.96 8.65 2.07
C MET A 143 -25.91 9.26 3.46
N ASP A 144 -27.11 9.43 4.02
CA ASP A 144 -27.44 9.11 5.41
C ASP A 144 -26.26 9.19 6.41
N GLY A 145 -26.05 10.38 6.97
CA GLY A 145 -26.49 10.63 8.35
C GLY A 145 -25.78 9.91 9.51
N GLY A 146 -24.84 9.02 9.24
CA GLY A 146 -23.96 8.44 10.27
C GLY A 146 -22.53 8.77 9.94
N GLN A 147 -22.00 9.87 10.46
CA GLN A 147 -20.55 10.05 10.52
C GLN A 147 -20.00 8.76 11.13
N ASP A 148 -19.18 8.01 10.38
CA ASP A 148 -18.63 6.73 10.82
C ASP A 148 -17.55 6.96 11.89
N VAL A 149 -17.95 7.54 13.02
CA VAL A 149 -17.06 7.96 14.13
C VAL A 149 -16.25 6.76 14.61
N GLU A 150 -16.91 5.62 14.78
CA GLU A 150 -16.29 4.36 15.16
C GLU A 150 -15.26 3.89 14.12
N GLY A 151 -15.60 3.94 12.82
CA GLY A 151 -14.69 3.58 11.73
C GLY A 151 -13.48 4.51 11.64
N VAL A 152 -13.68 5.81 11.88
CA VAL A 152 -12.60 6.80 11.91
C VAL A 152 -11.69 6.57 13.12
N GLY A 153 -12.24 6.31 14.30
CA GLY A 153 -11.48 5.93 15.50
C GLY A 153 -10.67 4.64 15.29
N MET A 154 -11.30 3.58 14.79
CA MET A 154 -10.62 2.32 14.45
C MET A 154 -9.52 2.50 13.41
N SER A 155 -9.70 3.43 12.46
CA SER A 155 -8.68 3.74 11.46
C SER A 155 -7.46 4.43 12.11
N LEU A 156 -7.68 5.32 13.08
CA LEU A 156 -6.60 6.01 13.79
C LEU A 156 -5.71 5.01 14.53
N GLU A 157 -6.32 4.10 15.28
CA GLU A 157 -5.61 3.03 15.99
C GLU A 157 -4.79 2.18 15.02
N LEU A 158 -5.38 1.80 13.88
CA LEU A 158 -4.70 1.04 12.83
C LEU A 158 -3.48 1.78 12.29
N TRP A 159 -3.57 3.09 12.03
CA TRP A 159 -2.44 3.88 11.55
C TRP A 159 -1.32 3.96 12.58
N ILE A 160 -1.66 4.09 13.86
CA ILE A 160 -0.68 4.08 14.97
C ILE A 160 -0.03 2.71 15.08
N ASP A 161 -0.77 1.61 14.93
CA ASP A 161 -0.23 0.25 14.93
C ASP A 161 0.77 0.06 13.79
N LEU A 162 0.45 0.54 12.57
CA LEU A 162 1.35 0.46 11.43
C LEU A 162 2.63 1.29 11.64
N LEU A 163 2.53 2.48 12.25
CA LEU A 163 3.69 3.30 12.62
C LEU A 163 4.60 2.57 13.61
N GLN A 164 4.02 1.85 14.58
CA GLN A 164 4.76 1.06 15.55
C GLN A 164 5.41 -0.18 14.91
N MET A 165 4.68 -0.91 14.06
CA MET A 165 5.14 -2.14 13.42
C MET A 165 6.18 -1.91 12.33
N HIS A 166 6.05 -0.83 11.54
CA HIS A 166 6.89 -0.55 10.37
C HIS A 166 7.82 0.66 10.57
N ARG A 167 8.32 0.86 11.81
CA ARG A 167 9.20 1.97 12.22
C ARG A 167 10.46 2.15 11.38
N ASP A 168 10.96 1.08 10.77
CA ASP A 168 12.22 1.08 10.02
C ASP A 168 11.99 1.25 8.50
N SER A 169 10.74 1.09 8.02
CA SER A 169 10.37 1.27 6.62
C SER A 169 10.01 2.73 6.33
N THR A 170 10.84 3.42 5.54
CA THR A 170 10.58 4.81 5.14
C THR A 170 9.20 4.98 4.48
N VAL A 171 8.86 4.07 3.57
CA VAL A 171 7.66 4.18 2.74
C VAL A 171 6.40 3.93 3.57
N LEU A 172 6.32 2.79 4.25
CA LEU A 172 5.13 2.41 5.04
C LEU A 172 4.91 3.36 6.22
N PHE A 173 5.99 3.77 6.89
CA PHE A 173 5.89 4.75 7.97
C PHE A 173 5.38 6.10 7.48
N THR A 174 5.89 6.58 6.34
CA THR A 174 5.46 7.87 5.77
C THR A 174 4.00 7.85 5.36
N LEU A 175 3.54 6.78 4.70
CA LEU A 175 2.13 6.62 4.32
C LEU A 175 1.22 6.56 5.55
N SER A 176 1.60 5.77 6.56
CA SER A 176 0.83 5.63 7.81
C SER A 176 0.74 6.96 8.57
N ALA A 177 1.83 7.73 8.63
CA ALA A 177 1.85 9.04 9.28
C ALA A 177 0.95 10.05 8.55
N ARG A 178 0.94 10.05 7.21
CA ARG A 178 0.06 10.92 6.42
C ARG A 178 -1.40 10.59 6.63
N LEU A 179 -1.75 9.31 6.69
CA LEU A 179 -3.10 8.85 6.99
C LEU A 179 -3.51 9.23 8.41
N CYS A 180 -2.63 8.97 9.40
CA CYS A 180 -2.82 9.39 10.79
C CYS A 180 -3.09 10.89 10.89
N LYS A 181 -2.27 11.73 10.23
CA LYS A 181 -2.44 13.18 10.19
C LYS A 181 -3.84 13.60 9.70
N ARG A 182 -4.32 12.97 8.63
CA ARG A 182 -5.64 13.29 8.04
C ARG A 182 -6.80 12.81 8.90
N THR A 183 -6.65 11.64 9.53
CA THR A 183 -7.63 11.14 10.48
C THR A 183 -7.70 12.05 11.71
N LEU A 184 -6.57 12.48 12.27
CA LEU A 184 -6.54 13.47 13.37
C LEU A 184 -7.17 14.80 12.97
N ALA A 185 -6.85 15.33 11.78
CA ALA A 185 -7.48 16.56 11.28
C ALA A 185 -9.01 16.42 11.18
N THR A 186 -9.51 15.26 10.77
CA THR A 186 -10.95 14.98 10.76
C THR A 186 -11.53 14.95 12.17
N LEU A 187 -10.88 14.24 13.10
CA LEU A 187 -11.36 14.10 14.46
C LEU A 187 -11.42 15.45 15.16
N ASN A 188 -10.38 16.27 15.02
CA ASN A 188 -10.33 17.62 15.58
C ASN A 188 -11.39 18.53 14.96
N ALA A 189 -11.58 18.48 13.63
CA ALA A 189 -12.59 19.30 12.96
C ALA A 189 -14.02 18.97 13.38
N ASN A 190 -14.28 17.77 13.90
CA ASN A 190 -15.59 17.34 14.39
C ASN A 190 -15.64 17.20 15.92
N GLU A 191 -14.59 17.62 16.64
CA GLU A 191 -14.46 17.50 18.10
C GLU A 191 -14.71 16.07 18.64
N TRP A 192 -14.31 15.04 17.89
CA TRP A 192 -14.46 13.65 18.31
C TRP A 192 -13.33 13.23 19.25
N SER A 193 -13.65 12.31 20.17
CA SER A 193 -12.67 11.77 21.12
C SER A 193 -11.49 11.09 20.42
N LEU A 194 -10.28 11.47 20.83
CA LEU A 194 -9.03 10.88 20.36
C LEU A 194 -8.64 9.61 21.14
N GLY A 195 -9.33 9.30 22.24
CA GLY A 195 -9.05 8.13 23.09
C GLY A 195 -7.59 8.06 23.54
N GLU A 196 -6.98 6.87 23.42
CA GLU A 196 -5.58 6.62 23.79
C GLU A 196 -4.56 7.08 22.74
N ALA A 197 -4.99 7.59 21.58
CA ALA A 197 -4.10 7.95 20.49
C ALA A 197 -3.00 8.98 20.89
N PRO A 198 -3.31 10.07 21.62
CA PRO A 198 -2.29 11.05 22.03
C PRO A 198 -1.20 10.43 22.91
N ARG A 199 -1.57 9.52 23.82
CA ARG A 199 -0.62 8.81 24.68
C ARG A 199 0.29 7.90 23.85
N ARG A 200 -0.29 7.11 22.95
CA ARG A 200 0.46 6.18 22.09
C ARG A 200 1.42 6.91 21.15
N LEU A 201 1.00 8.03 20.58
CA LEU A 201 1.84 8.88 19.71
C LEU A 201 3.00 9.50 20.49
N ARG A 202 2.76 10.02 21.70
CA ARG A 202 3.82 10.56 22.57
C ARG A 202 4.87 9.50 22.94
N LEU A 203 4.44 8.29 23.28
CA LEU A 203 5.34 7.17 23.57
C LEU A 203 6.19 6.81 22.34
N LEU A 204 5.58 6.75 21.16
CA LEU A 204 6.30 6.45 19.93
C LEU A 204 7.29 7.56 19.55
N HIS A 205 6.90 8.83 19.73
CA HIS A 205 7.78 9.98 19.54
C HIS A 205 8.99 9.92 20.49
N ALA A 206 8.77 9.69 21.79
CA ALA A 206 9.85 9.56 22.77
C ALA A 206 10.84 8.45 22.40
N LEU A 207 10.34 7.30 21.92
CA LEU A 207 11.15 6.18 21.48
C LEU A 207 11.99 6.55 20.24
N MET A 208 11.39 7.17 19.21
CA MET A 208 12.12 7.59 18.00
C MET A 208 13.13 8.70 18.30
N SER A 209 12.80 9.66 19.15
CA SER A 209 13.69 10.73 19.58
C SER A 209 14.88 10.20 20.37
N LYS A 210 14.68 9.22 21.26
CA LYS A 210 15.79 8.53 21.92
C LYS A 210 16.68 7.79 20.91
N LYS A 211 16.08 7.05 19.96
CA LYS A 211 16.82 6.36 18.89
C LYS A 211 17.62 7.34 18.02
N ALA A 212 17.07 8.52 17.73
CA ALA A 212 17.76 9.56 16.98
C ALA A 212 18.98 10.10 17.72
N LYS A 213 18.85 10.38 19.03
CA LYS A 213 19.97 10.80 19.89
C LYS A 213 21.07 9.74 19.92
N THR A 214 20.72 8.48 20.15
CA THR A 214 21.70 7.36 20.17
C THR A 214 22.40 7.21 18.82
N LYS A 215 21.67 7.30 17.71
CA LYS A 215 22.29 7.23 16.38
C LYS A 215 23.25 8.40 16.16
N SER A 216 22.87 9.62 16.52
CA SER A 216 23.75 10.78 16.42
C SER A 216 25.01 10.65 17.29
N THR A 217 24.93 10.08 18.48
CA THR A 217 26.11 9.82 19.32
C THR A 217 27.02 8.76 18.71
N VAL A 218 26.45 7.70 18.13
CA VAL A 218 27.22 6.63 17.48
C VAL A 218 27.91 7.17 16.22
N ASP A 219 27.20 7.93 15.39
CA ASP A 219 27.75 8.51 14.16
C ASP A 219 28.90 9.52 14.44
N ARG A 220 28.93 10.14 15.63
CA ARG A 220 30.04 11.01 16.08
C ARG A 220 31.28 10.25 16.54
N VAL A 221 31.12 9.00 16.97
CA VAL A 221 32.19 8.17 17.56
C VAL A 221 32.72 7.14 16.56
N ALA A 222 31.90 6.72 15.59
CA ALA A 222 32.27 5.72 14.60
C ALA A 222 33.01 6.34 13.39
N PRO A 223 34.05 5.68 12.85
CA PRO A 223 34.68 6.09 11.60
C PRO A 223 33.68 6.02 10.43
N PRO A 224 33.86 6.83 9.36
CA PRO A 224 32.93 6.89 8.25
C PRO A 224 32.75 5.51 7.60
N PRO A 225 31.51 5.07 7.31
CA PRO A 225 31.23 3.73 6.83
C PRO A 225 31.85 3.50 5.44
N THR A 226 32.69 2.48 5.32
CA THR A 226 33.39 2.09 4.07
C THR A 226 32.54 1.22 3.14
N THR A 227 31.25 1.01 3.41
CA THR A 227 30.43 0.07 2.63
C THR A 227 29.08 0.64 2.19
N LYS A 228 28.83 0.51 0.87
CA LYS A 228 27.61 0.85 0.13
C LYS A 228 26.43 -0.03 0.55
N GLN A 229 25.95 0.07 1.78
CA GLN A 229 24.68 -0.52 2.22
C GLN A 229 23.77 0.53 2.85
N ALA A 230 23.53 1.64 2.14
CA ALA A 230 22.38 2.49 2.43
C ALA A 230 21.10 1.78 1.95
N LYS A 231 20.70 0.69 2.62
CA LYS A 231 19.32 0.21 2.54
C LYS A 231 18.42 1.33 3.07
N GLU A 232 17.30 1.55 2.39
CA GLU A 232 16.24 2.57 2.56
C GLU A 232 15.60 2.65 3.98
N HIS A 233 16.41 2.65 5.03
CA HIS A 233 15.95 2.73 6.41
C HIS A 233 15.59 4.18 6.76
N LEU A 234 14.42 4.34 7.37
CA LEU A 234 13.95 5.65 7.79
C LEU A 234 14.94 6.26 8.79
N HIS A 235 15.38 7.49 8.52
CA HIS A 235 16.22 8.20 9.47
C HIS A 235 15.41 8.47 10.76
N PRO A 236 15.90 8.07 11.94
CA PRO A 236 15.13 8.17 13.18
C PRO A 236 14.75 9.62 13.53
N GLN A 237 15.56 10.60 13.13
CA GLN A 237 15.22 12.02 13.28
C GLN A 237 14.04 12.47 12.40
N LYS A 238 13.94 11.93 11.18
CA LYS A 238 12.79 12.20 10.28
C LYS A 238 11.53 11.53 10.82
N ALA A 239 11.65 10.31 11.36
CA ALA A 239 10.54 9.65 12.04
C ALA A 239 10.05 10.46 13.25
N ALA A 240 10.99 10.94 14.07
CA ALA A 240 10.70 11.76 15.24
C ALA A 240 10.01 13.08 14.86
N SER A 241 10.48 13.80 13.84
CA SER A 241 9.85 15.06 13.41
C SER A 241 8.43 14.85 12.90
N MET A 242 8.19 13.78 12.13
CA MET A 242 6.84 13.43 11.67
C MET A 242 5.90 13.10 12.84
N LEU A 243 6.40 12.39 13.85
CA LEU A 243 5.62 12.08 15.05
C LEU A 243 5.38 13.30 15.92
N GLN A 244 6.33 14.22 16.02
CA GLN A 244 6.14 15.50 16.73
C GLN A 244 4.96 16.25 16.12
N THR A 245 4.91 16.38 14.79
CA THR A 245 3.76 17.03 14.12
C THR A 245 2.42 16.34 14.41
N LEU A 246 2.41 15.01 14.60
CA LEU A 246 1.19 14.29 14.96
C LEU A 246 0.80 14.51 16.42
N VAL A 247 1.79 14.62 17.31
CA VAL A 247 1.57 14.93 18.74
C VAL A 247 1.05 16.35 18.90
N ASP A 248 1.62 17.32 18.19
CA ASP A 248 1.19 18.73 18.21
C ASP A 248 -0.27 18.89 17.75
N MET A 249 -0.78 17.97 16.93
CA MET A 249 -2.19 17.97 16.51
C MET A 249 -3.14 17.36 17.54
N CYS A 250 -2.63 16.71 18.58
CA CYS A 250 -3.43 16.13 19.65
C CYS A 250 -3.53 17.02 20.89
N GLU A 251 -2.81 18.14 20.91
CA GLU A 251 -2.86 19.19 21.94
C GLU A 251 -3.85 20.29 21.53
#